data_AF-A0A6P8GEW7-F1
#
_entry.id   AF-A0A6P8GEW7-F1
#
_cell.length_a   1.000
_cell.length_b   1.000
_cell.length_c   1.000
_cell.angle_alpha   90.00
_cell.angle_beta   90.00
_cell.angle_gamma   90.00
#
_symmetry.space_group_name_H-M   'P 1'
#
loop_
_entity.id
_entity.type
_entity.pdbx_description
1 polymer ?
#
loop_
_entity_poly.entity_id
_entity_poly.type
_entity_poly.pdbx_seq_one_letter_code
_entity_poly.pdbx_strand_id
1 'polypeptide(L)'
;MRGDFHRGCLNISGVVCYIAIFLLEDIGLQRFSKIIKSQDISKMHKFLSFLFRISNLTTWIQGEWSLIYDAAYVEQNWIGPLLRWSPRVEELLEQLSRRMSSGSLPKKAPASHTQPKEFALTKPKPRSLPIPEPIPAQQKHQPVKPNIFKPPKEQQLLEELRQKNRQKAQRVLYEANTQQFKCAKPQKSEKTTKALSEIKQAQDAELKFDAVFTSGTPSTHKVNSLPIRLNTTTILREGALYNKQLEGEVRRLERVAEGASEPSGFLQWQQQMRERDEREQHHLQEQRHLEGKISHVEAALARTRITHSNQQRAQLKKEETAELMRGYAARRLQEERGMKELVEQVGEGHKNSRVARAKLHDFKQRVVREVCEQSRELLARALDEAQEEMSRKLELIGQIRAIESIPRTQPKLLDDTETAGHALLGEMSLAELRERLCVLRAAQERHLQDRKEHIQQEKKDREQLLLDQLDNIATYRTAMELAAEHRQEERVCRPSPRELLQEDERLQALRHTLQEKQQQRQQLTHTHTHKHTQHAHKHTNTHTLKQWDQRKKALEDHQWEELEKRLQKSVHQGAPNTV
;
A
#
# COMPACT_ATOMS: atom_id res chain seq x y z
N MET A 1 28.38 -8.78 -25.52
CA MET A 1 27.23 -9.12 -24.66
C MET A 1 27.49 -8.68 -23.21
N ARG A 2 27.33 -7.38 -22.88
CA ARG A 2 27.19 -6.92 -21.49
C ARG A 2 25.76 -6.41 -21.34
N GLY A 3 24.94 -7.10 -20.57
CA GLY A 3 23.57 -6.71 -20.26
C GLY A 3 23.44 -6.44 -18.76
N ASP A 4 22.52 -5.55 -18.38
CA ASP A 4 22.49 -4.90 -17.07
C ASP A 4 22.07 -5.81 -15.91
N PHE A 5 23.00 -6.64 -15.44
CA PHE A 5 22.90 -7.30 -14.14
C PHE A 5 22.92 -6.24 -13.03
N HIS A 6 21.72 -5.80 -12.63
CA HIS A 6 21.49 -4.88 -11.52
C HIS A 6 22.25 -5.36 -10.27
N ARG A 7 22.87 -4.46 -9.50
CA ARG A 7 23.82 -4.81 -8.40
C ARG A 7 23.33 -5.92 -7.46
N GLY A 8 22.05 -5.95 -7.08
CA GLY A 8 21.48 -7.01 -6.24
C GLY A 8 21.53 -8.42 -6.85
N CYS A 9 21.53 -8.55 -8.17
CA CYS A 9 21.64 -9.84 -8.87
C CYS A 9 23.06 -10.42 -8.84
N LEU A 10 24.09 -9.56 -8.80
CA LEU A 10 25.49 -9.98 -8.69
C LEU A 10 25.74 -10.66 -7.33
N ASN A 11 25.24 -10.04 -6.25
CA ASN A 11 25.35 -10.61 -4.90
C ASN A 11 24.70 -12.00 -4.79
N ILE A 12 23.49 -12.17 -5.33
CA ILE A 12 22.78 -13.46 -5.32
C ILE A 12 23.54 -14.50 -6.15
N SER A 13 24.03 -14.13 -7.34
CA SER A 13 24.81 -15.04 -8.20
C SER A 13 26.14 -15.46 -7.55
N GLY A 14 26.82 -14.53 -6.85
CA GLY A 14 28.04 -14.84 -6.08
C GLY A 14 27.78 -15.81 -4.94
N VAL A 15 26.70 -15.63 -4.17
CA VAL A 15 26.30 -16.56 -3.09
C VAL A 15 25.93 -17.95 -3.67
N VAL A 16 25.21 -18.01 -4.78
CA VAL A 16 24.90 -19.29 -5.45
C VAL A 16 26.17 -19.95 -6.03
N CYS A 17 27.14 -19.17 -6.52
CA CYS A 17 28.44 -19.67 -6.94
C CYS A 17 29.21 -20.31 -5.78
N TYR A 18 29.32 -19.61 -4.64
CA TYR A 18 29.96 -20.13 -3.43
C TYR A 18 29.30 -21.42 -2.94
N ILE A 19 27.97 -21.47 -2.92
CA ILE A 19 27.22 -22.69 -2.56
C ILE A 19 27.49 -23.83 -3.56
N ALA A 20 27.56 -23.53 -4.86
CA ALA A 20 27.81 -24.51 -5.91
C ALA A 20 29.23 -25.12 -5.87
N ILE A 21 30.24 -24.32 -5.50
CA ILE A 21 31.65 -24.76 -5.44
C ILE A 21 31.94 -25.45 -4.10
N PHE A 22 31.63 -24.80 -2.96
CA PHE A 22 32.16 -25.19 -1.65
C PHE A 22 31.19 -25.98 -0.78
N LEU A 23 29.87 -25.92 -1.05
CA LEU A 23 28.85 -26.52 -0.17
C LEU A 23 27.97 -27.56 -0.87
N LEU A 24 28.08 -27.75 -2.19
CA LEU A 24 27.14 -28.56 -2.96
C LEU A 24 27.20 -30.05 -2.60
N GLU A 25 28.39 -30.55 -2.23
CA GLU A 25 28.57 -31.92 -1.74
C GLU A 25 27.91 -32.10 -0.35
N ASP A 26 28.10 -31.14 0.57
CA ASP A 26 27.54 -31.15 1.93
C ASP A 26 26.01 -31.00 1.98
N ILE A 27 25.46 -30.00 1.26
CA ILE A 27 24.01 -29.71 1.32
C ILE A 27 23.20 -30.65 0.41
N GLY A 28 23.84 -31.21 -0.61
CA GLY A 28 23.24 -32.02 -1.65
C GLY A 28 22.27 -31.27 -2.59
N LEU A 29 22.13 -31.81 -3.80
CA LEU A 29 21.28 -31.27 -4.87
C LEU A 29 19.84 -30.94 -4.42
N GLN A 30 19.26 -31.69 -3.48
CA GLN A 30 17.89 -31.46 -3.01
C GLN A 30 17.72 -30.15 -2.22
N ARG A 31 18.74 -29.73 -1.45
CA ARG A 31 18.72 -28.42 -0.76
C ARG A 31 19.07 -27.30 -1.73
N PHE A 32 20.08 -27.51 -2.58
CA PHE A 32 20.47 -26.60 -3.66
C PHE A 32 19.30 -26.28 -4.60
N SER A 33 18.53 -27.30 -5.01
CA SER A 33 17.33 -27.16 -5.85
C SER A 33 16.25 -26.29 -5.20
N LYS A 34 16.04 -26.41 -3.89
CA LYS A 34 15.09 -25.56 -3.14
C LYS A 34 15.55 -24.10 -3.07
N ILE A 35 16.86 -23.86 -2.87
CA ILE A 35 17.45 -22.51 -2.87
C ILE A 35 17.33 -21.86 -4.25
N ILE A 36 17.61 -22.61 -5.33
CA ILE A 36 17.46 -22.11 -6.70
C ILE A 36 16.00 -21.83 -7.06
N LYS A 37 15.08 -22.73 -6.66
CA LYS A 37 13.64 -22.60 -6.95
C LYS A 37 12.91 -21.52 -6.14
N SER A 38 13.57 -20.87 -5.17
CA SER A 38 13.07 -19.67 -4.46
C SER A 38 13.59 -18.35 -5.03
N GLN A 39 14.55 -18.38 -5.95
CA GLN A 39 15.10 -17.21 -6.65
C GLN A 39 14.43 -17.00 -8.03
N ASP A 40 14.81 -15.93 -8.72
CA ASP A 40 14.39 -15.64 -10.09
C ASP A 40 14.81 -16.77 -11.04
N ILE A 41 13.82 -17.56 -11.50
CA ILE A 41 14.01 -18.73 -12.36
C ILE A 41 14.76 -18.37 -13.64
N SER A 42 14.49 -17.21 -14.25
CA SER A 42 15.11 -16.80 -15.51
C SER A 42 16.57 -16.40 -15.33
N LYS A 43 16.91 -15.76 -14.20
CA LYS A 43 18.29 -15.41 -13.85
C LYS A 43 19.09 -16.64 -13.43
N MET A 44 18.52 -17.51 -12.60
CA MET A 44 19.18 -18.74 -12.14
C MET A 44 19.41 -19.73 -13.29
N HIS A 45 18.44 -19.94 -14.19
CA HIS A 45 18.63 -20.76 -15.37
C HIS A 45 19.80 -20.24 -16.21
N LYS A 46 19.83 -18.93 -16.52
CA LYS A 46 20.94 -18.33 -17.27
C LYS A 46 22.29 -18.52 -16.58
N PHE A 47 22.38 -18.22 -15.28
CA PHE A 47 23.61 -18.34 -14.50
C PHE A 47 24.12 -19.79 -14.42
N LEU A 48 23.26 -20.75 -14.07
CA LEU A 48 23.64 -22.15 -13.96
C LEU A 48 23.99 -22.77 -15.32
N SER A 49 23.29 -22.38 -16.40
CA SER A 49 23.61 -22.78 -17.78
C SER A 49 24.91 -22.18 -18.33
N PHE A 50 25.52 -21.25 -17.60
CA PHE A 50 26.87 -20.73 -17.84
C PHE A 50 27.90 -21.42 -16.93
N LEU A 51 27.62 -21.54 -15.63
CA LEU A 51 28.53 -22.09 -14.63
C LEU A 51 28.77 -23.61 -14.81
N PHE A 52 27.72 -24.40 -15.02
CA PHE A 52 27.83 -25.86 -15.12
C PHE A 52 28.11 -26.36 -16.56
N ARG A 53 28.37 -25.45 -17.50
CA ARG A 53 28.66 -25.82 -18.88
C ARG A 53 30.09 -26.32 -18.99
N ILE A 54 30.27 -27.60 -19.36
CA ILE A 54 31.57 -28.27 -19.47
C ILE A 54 32.59 -27.41 -20.23
N SER A 55 32.22 -26.87 -21.41
CA SER A 55 33.10 -26.01 -22.22
C SER A 55 33.60 -24.76 -21.52
N ASN A 56 32.83 -24.21 -20.57
CA ASN A 56 33.20 -22.99 -19.84
C ASN A 56 34.07 -23.33 -18.63
N LEU A 57 33.73 -24.43 -17.93
CA LEU A 57 34.49 -24.96 -16.81
C LEU A 57 35.94 -25.26 -17.23
N THR A 58 36.13 -26.08 -18.26
CA THR A 58 37.45 -26.56 -18.70
C THR A 58 38.24 -25.58 -19.59
N THR A 59 37.80 -24.31 -19.69
CA THR A 59 38.54 -23.29 -20.46
C THR A 59 38.67 -22.00 -19.65
N TRP A 60 37.73 -21.06 -19.79
CA TRP A 60 37.81 -19.73 -19.17
C TRP A 60 37.73 -19.79 -17.64
N ILE A 61 36.89 -20.64 -17.06
CA ILE A 61 36.70 -20.67 -15.60
C ILE A 61 37.94 -21.30 -14.92
N GLN A 62 38.40 -22.47 -15.39
CA GLN A 62 39.64 -23.08 -14.90
C GLN A 62 40.85 -22.17 -15.14
N GLY A 63 40.96 -21.52 -16.31
CA GLY A 63 42.05 -20.59 -16.63
C GLY A 63 42.11 -19.40 -15.67
N GLU A 64 41.02 -18.65 -15.50
CA GLU A 64 40.95 -17.48 -14.61
C GLU A 64 41.17 -17.86 -13.13
N TRP A 65 40.70 -19.03 -12.69
CA TRP A 65 40.95 -19.52 -11.32
C TRP A 65 42.41 -19.97 -11.12
N SER A 66 43.05 -20.54 -12.15
CA SER A 66 44.46 -20.96 -12.11
C SER A 66 45.46 -19.79 -12.19
N LEU A 67 44.98 -18.55 -12.39
CA LEU A 67 45.80 -17.33 -12.21
C LEU A 67 45.95 -16.94 -10.73
N ILE A 68 45.11 -17.47 -9.83
CA ILE A 68 45.03 -17.08 -8.42
C ILE A 68 45.39 -18.25 -7.49
N TYR A 69 45.08 -19.48 -7.90
CA TYR A 69 45.33 -20.71 -7.15
C TYR A 69 46.07 -21.73 -8.02
N ASP A 70 46.72 -22.71 -7.39
CA ASP A 70 47.38 -23.81 -8.11
C ASP A 70 46.41 -24.55 -9.04
N ALA A 71 46.83 -24.78 -10.29
CA ALA A 71 46.01 -25.39 -11.32
C ALA A 71 45.59 -26.82 -10.95
N ALA A 72 46.48 -27.62 -10.34
CA ALA A 72 46.14 -28.98 -9.90
C ALA A 72 45.11 -28.95 -8.75
N TYR A 73 45.24 -28.02 -7.81
CA TYR A 73 44.25 -27.80 -6.76
C TYR A 73 42.88 -27.38 -7.32
N VAL A 74 42.84 -26.42 -8.26
CA VAL A 74 41.62 -25.93 -8.91
C VAL A 74 40.91 -27.03 -9.68
N GLU A 75 41.67 -27.81 -10.47
CA GLU A 75 41.13 -28.90 -11.27
C GLU A 75 40.51 -30.00 -10.39
N GLN A 76 41.24 -30.47 -9.38
CA GLN A 76 40.80 -31.57 -8.51
C GLN A 76 39.67 -31.16 -7.56
N ASN A 77 39.74 -29.99 -6.94
CA ASN A 77 38.83 -29.62 -5.84
C ASN A 77 37.63 -28.77 -6.28
N TRP A 78 37.71 -28.04 -7.39
CA TRP A 78 36.60 -27.18 -7.84
C TRP A 78 36.01 -27.65 -9.17
N ILE A 79 36.83 -27.86 -10.20
CA ILE A 79 36.33 -28.28 -11.53
C ILE A 79 35.81 -29.72 -11.50
N GLY A 80 36.53 -30.65 -10.88
CA GLY A 80 36.14 -32.06 -10.72
C GLY A 80 34.75 -32.25 -10.11
N PRO A 81 34.45 -31.68 -8.93
CA PRO A 81 33.12 -31.73 -8.34
C PRO A 81 32.04 -31.05 -9.19
N LEU A 82 32.30 -29.88 -9.78
CA LEU A 82 31.32 -29.20 -10.65
C LEU A 82 30.97 -30.05 -11.88
N LEU A 83 31.96 -30.69 -12.52
CA LEU A 83 31.74 -31.64 -13.61
C LEU A 83 30.96 -32.88 -13.15
N ARG A 84 31.31 -33.46 -11.98
CA ARG A 84 30.59 -34.59 -11.35
C ARG A 84 29.12 -34.30 -11.08
N TRP A 85 28.79 -33.06 -10.68
CA TRP A 85 27.40 -32.63 -10.45
C TRP A 85 26.69 -32.15 -11.72
N SER A 86 27.40 -31.89 -12.83
CA SER A 86 26.81 -31.31 -14.04
C SER A 86 25.58 -32.06 -14.58
N PRO A 87 25.51 -33.40 -14.70
CA PRO A 87 24.32 -34.07 -15.29
C PRO A 87 23.07 -33.93 -14.39
N ARG A 88 23.29 -33.84 -13.07
CA ARG A 88 22.24 -33.63 -12.07
C ARG A 88 21.77 -32.17 -12.02
N VAL A 89 22.62 -31.22 -12.39
CA VAL A 89 22.26 -29.81 -12.54
C VAL A 89 21.63 -29.53 -13.91
N GLU A 90 21.95 -30.31 -14.95
CA GLU A 90 21.24 -30.29 -16.24
C GLU A 90 19.79 -30.75 -16.12
N GLU A 91 19.50 -31.81 -15.35
CA GLU A 91 18.10 -32.19 -15.02
C GLU A 91 17.37 -31.03 -14.31
N LEU A 92 18.05 -30.35 -13.38
CA LEU A 92 17.49 -29.18 -12.69
C LEU A 92 17.28 -27.99 -13.64
N LEU A 93 18.19 -27.75 -14.58
CA LEU A 93 18.04 -26.75 -15.64
C LEU A 93 16.84 -27.06 -16.53
N GLU A 94 16.62 -28.34 -16.87
CA GLU A 94 15.45 -28.73 -17.66
C GLU A 94 14.14 -28.57 -16.87
N GLN A 95 14.13 -28.90 -15.57
CA GLN A 95 12.98 -28.60 -14.69
C GLN A 95 12.71 -27.08 -14.62
N LEU A 96 13.74 -26.23 -14.64
CA LEU A 96 13.61 -24.77 -14.64
C LEU A 96 13.15 -24.25 -16.02
N SER A 97 13.66 -24.78 -17.13
CA SER A 97 13.28 -24.37 -18.49
C SER A 97 11.83 -24.75 -18.79
N ARG A 98 11.42 -25.99 -18.48
CA ARG A 98 10.02 -26.45 -18.53
C ARG A 98 9.11 -25.54 -17.70
N ARG A 99 9.58 -25.05 -16.54
CA ARG A 99 8.83 -24.12 -15.67
C ARG A 99 8.81 -22.67 -16.16
N MET A 100 9.82 -22.23 -16.91
CA MET A 100 9.80 -20.95 -17.63
C MET A 100 8.79 -20.99 -18.76
N SER A 101 8.79 -22.06 -19.58
CA SER A 101 7.81 -22.29 -20.64
C SER A 101 6.39 -22.46 -20.08
N SER A 102 6.20 -23.21 -18.99
CA SER A 102 4.88 -23.28 -18.32
C SER A 102 4.50 -21.99 -17.59
N GLY A 103 5.38 -20.99 -17.52
CA GLY A 103 5.06 -19.63 -17.07
C GLY A 103 4.07 -18.92 -18.01
N SER A 104 3.99 -19.36 -19.28
CA SER A 104 2.93 -18.97 -20.22
C SER A 104 1.77 -19.98 -20.26
N LEU A 105 1.49 -20.69 -19.15
CA LEU A 105 0.14 -21.21 -18.92
C LEU A 105 -0.84 -20.05 -19.09
N PRO A 106 -1.78 -20.09 -20.06
CA PRO A 106 -2.75 -19.02 -20.19
C PRO A 106 -3.51 -18.91 -18.87
N LYS A 107 -3.74 -17.67 -18.40
CA LYS A 107 -4.71 -17.40 -17.33
C LYS A 107 -5.96 -18.22 -17.65
N LYS A 108 -6.39 -19.12 -16.74
CA LYS A 108 -7.56 -19.99 -16.96
C LYS A 108 -8.63 -19.17 -17.67
N ALA A 109 -8.92 -19.54 -18.92
CA ALA A 109 -9.90 -18.80 -19.71
C ALA A 109 -11.18 -18.70 -18.87
N PRO A 110 -11.83 -17.52 -18.78
CA PRO A 110 -13.11 -17.41 -18.08
C PRO A 110 -14.02 -18.48 -18.69
N ALA A 111 -14.53 -19.37 -17.84
CA ALA A 111 -15.12 -20.64 -18.27
C ALA A 111 -16.04 -20.42 -19.46
N SER A 112 -15.75 -21.11 -20.57
CA SER A 112 -16.27 -20.77 -21.91
C SER A 112 -17.79 -20.63 -21.86
N HIS A 113 -18.28 -19.39 -21.91
CA HIS A 113 -19.70 -19.13 -21.89
C HIS A 113 -20.30 -19.76 -23.15
N THR A 114 -21.30 -20.60 -22.98
CA THR A 114 -21.96 -21.32 -24.08
C THR A 114 -22.48 -20.33 -25.10
N GLN A 115 -21.79 -20.18 -26.23
CA GLN A 115 -22.27 -19.33 -27.31
C GLN A 115 -23.53 -19.97 -27.89
N PRO A 116 -24.67 -19.25 -27.96
CA PRO A 116 -25.86 -19.78 -28.62
C PRO A 116 -25.55 -19.99 -30.11
N LYS A 117 -25.50 -21.25 -30.54
CA LYS A 117 -25.42 -21.58 -31.96
C LYS A 117 -26.79 -21.29 -32.57
N GLU A 118 -26.87 -20.26 -33.41
CA GLU A 118 -28.11 -19.93 -34.13
C GLU A 118 -28.58 -21.14 -34.95
N PHE A 119 -29.86 -21.50 -34.78
CA PHE A 119 -30.46 -22.62 -35.47
C PHE A 119 -30.89 -22.21 -36.89
N ALA A 120 -30.76 -23.12 -37.85
CA ALA A 120 -31.19 -22.86 -39.22
C ALA A 120 -32.70 -22.60 -39.26
N LEU A 121 -33.10 -21.41 -39.72
CA LEU A 121 -34.49 -20.96 -39.81
C LEU A 121 -35.26 -21.57 -41.00
N THR A 122 -35.33 -22.90 -41.05
CA THR A 122 -36.39 -23.58 -41.82
C THR A 122 -37.74 -23.27 -41.17
N LYS A 123 -38.53 -22.39 -41.81
CA LYS A 123 -39.88 -22.02 -41.35
C LYS A 123 -40.73 -23.30 -41.18
N PRO A 124 -41.13 -23.68 -39.95
CA PRO A 124 -41.96 -24.87 -39.77
C PRO A 124 -43.36 -24.61 -40.35
N LYS A 125 -43.89 -25.57 -41.11
CA LYS A 125 -45.28 -25.52 -41.58
C LYS A 125 -46.19 -25.54 -40.34
N PRO A 126 -47.15 -24.61 -40.20
CA PRO A 126 -47.92 -24.48 -38.97
C PRO A 126 -48.70 -25.77 -38.69
N ARG A 127 -48.48 -26.37 -37.51
CA ARG A 127 -49.34 -27.44 -37.02
C ARG A 127 -50.66 -26.84 -36.57
N SER A 128 -51.77 -27.34 -37.11
CA SER A 128 -53.09 -27.11 -36.53
C SER A 128 -53.10 -27.66 -35.10
N LEU A 129 -53.29 -26.79 -34.12
CA LEU A 129 -53.54 -27.23 -32.75
C LEU A 129 -54.89 -27.97 -32.72
N PRO A 130 -54.98 -29.15 -32.07
CA PRO A 130 -56.28 -29.77 -31.84
C PRO A 130 -57.14 -28.84 -30.99
N ILE A 131 -58.43 -28.76 -31.31
CA ILE A 131 -59.38 -27.99 -30.51
C ILE A 131 -59.39 -28.61 -29.09
N PRO A 132 -59.15 -27.84 -28.01
CA PRO A 132 -59.22 -28.37 -26.67
C PRO A 132 -60.63 -28.86 -26.35
N GLU A 133 -60.74 -30.06 -25.78
CA GLU A 133 -62.01 -30.49 -25.20
C GLU A 133 -62.45 -29.48 -24.11
N PRO A 134 -63.74 -29.13 -24.03
CA PRO A 134 -64.21 -28.15 -23.06
C PRO A 134 -64.02 -28.68 -21.64
N ILE A 135 -63.03 -28.14 -20.93
CA ILE A 135 -62.70 -28.51 -19.56
C ILE A 135 -63.98 -28.45 -18.72
N PRO A 136 -64.41 -29.56 -18.07
CA PRO A 136 -65.62 -29.57 -17.27
C PRO A 136 -65.60 -28.44 -16.24
N ALA A 137 -66.66 -27.64 -16.20
CA ALA A 137 -66.72 -26.40 -15.43
C ALA A 137 -66.57 -26.68 -13.93
N GLN A 138 -65.33 -26.65 -13.44
CA GLN A 138 -65.01 -26.86 -12.03
C GLN A 138 -65.78 -25.85 -11.19
N GLN A 139 -66.48 -26.34 -10.16
CA GLN A 139 -67.26 -25.48 -9.27
C GLN A 139 -66.34 -24.41 -8.69
N LYS A 140 -66.78 -23.13 -8.74
CA LYS A 140 -65.99 -21.99 -8.28
C LYS A 140 -65.49 -22.29 -6.87
N HIS A 141 -64.17 -22.39 -6.72
CA HIS A 141 -63.53 -22.63 -5.44
C HIS A 141 -63.99 -21.57 -4.43
N GLN A 142 -64.24 -21.97 -3.18
CA GLN A 142 -64.65 -21.02 -2.15
C GLN A 142 -63.57 -19.93 -2.03
N PRO A 143 -63.94 -18.64 -1.90
CA PRO A 143 -62.98 -17.57 -1.77
C PRO A 143 -62.04 -17.87 -0.61
N VAL A 144 -60.74 -17.96 -0.92
CA VAL A 144 -59.68 -18.33 0.01
C VAL A 144 -59.81 -17.48 1.27
N LYS A 145 -60.08 -18.12 2.42
CA LYS A 145 -60.43 -17.44 3.68
C LYS A 145 -59.42 -16.31 3.94
N PRO A 146 -59.84 -15.07 4.26
CA PRO A 146 -58.95 -13.90 4.29
C PRO A 146 -57.85 -13.95 5.36
N ASN A 147 -57.85 -14.96 6.23
CA ASN A 147 -56.75 -15.26 7.15
C ASN A 147 -55.56 -16.00 6.51
N ILE A 148 -55.70 -16.52 5.27
CA ILE A 148 -54.62 -17.23 4.54
C ILE A 148 -53.65 -16.23 3.88
N PHE A 149 -54.10 -15.01 3.58
CA PHE A 149 -53.26 -13.90 3.11
C PHE A 149 -52.75 -12.99 4.25
N LYS A 150 -53.12 -13.29 5.50
CA LYS A 150 -52.44 -12.68 6.66
C LYS A 150 -51.14 -13.44 6.89
N PRO A 151 -50.03 -12.77 7.21
CA PRO A 151 -48.84 -13.47 7.67
C PRO A 151 -49.21 -14.31 8.92
N PRO A 152 -48.76 -15.57 9.03
CA PRO A 152 -49.07 -16.40 10.18
C PRO A 152 -48.54 -15.77 11.48
N LYS A 153 -49.14 -16.12 12.62
CA LYS A 153 -48.84 -15.48 13.91
C LYS A 153 -47.36 -15.60 14.27
N GLU A 154 -46.71 -16.68 13.88
CA GLU A 154 -45.25 -16.87 14.04
C GLU A 154 -44.43 -15.77 13.35
N GLN A 155 -44.87 -15.21 12.21
CA GLN A 155 -44.13 -14.14 11.53
C GLN A 155 -44.23 -12.81 12.30
N GLN A 156 -45.40 -12.47 12.82
CA GLN A 156 -45.56 -11.30 13.69
C GLN A 156 -44.77 -11.46 14.99
N LEU A 157 -44.80 -12.67 15.58
CA LEU A 157 -44.00 -13.03 16.75
C LEU A 157 -42.49 -12.96 16.46
N LEU A 158 -42.05 -13.40 15.27
CA LEU A 158 -40.65 -13.29 14.83
C LEU A 158 -40.22 -11.84 14.59
N GLU A 159 -41.10 -10.96 14.11
CA GLU A 159 -40.83 -9.53 14.00
C GLU A 159 -40.75 -8.86 15.37
N GLU A 160 -41.66 -9.18 16.29
CA GLU A 160 -41.56 -8.75 17.69
C GLU A 160 -40.28 -9.27 18.35
N LEU A 161 -39.89 -10.53 18.16
CA LEU A 161 -38.66 -11.10 18.69
C LEU A 161 -37.42 -10.46 18.06
N ARG A 162 -37.44 -10.14 16.76
CA ARG A 162 -36.39 -9.35 16.10
C ARG A 162 -36.29 -7.93 16.68
N GLN A 163 -37.42 -7.27 16.95
CA GLN A 163 -37.43 -5.95 17.58
C GLN A 163 -36.95 -6.00 19.04
N LYS A 164 -37.43 -6.96 19.85
CA LYS A 164 -36.99 -7.19 21.24
C LYS A 164 -35.51 -7.57 21.30
N ASN A 165 -35.00 -8.39 20.37
CA ASN A 165 -33.58 -8.70 20.26
C ASN A 165 -32.74 -7.50 19.79
N ARG A 166 -33.26 -6.66 18.89
CA ARG A 166 -32.61 -5.39 18.51
C ARG A 166 -32.52 -4.41 19.68
N GLN A 167 -33.58 -4.29 20.48
CA GLN A 167 -33.59 -3.49 21.70
C GLN A 167 -32.63 -4.07 22.77
N LYS A 168 -32.62 -5.39 22.98
CA LYS A 168 -31.63 -6.05 23.85
C LYS A 168 -30.21 -5.80 23.37
N ALA A 169 -29.91 -5.97 22.08
CA ALA A 169 -28.58 -5.70 21.52
C ALA A 169 -28.18 -4.22 21.66
N GLN A 170 -29.12 -3.28 21.55
CA GLN A 170 -28.87 -1.86 21.83
C GLN A 170 -28.60 -1.58 23.31
N ARG A 171 -29.30 -2.24 24.24
CA ARG A 171 -29.04 -2.15 25.69
C ARG A 171 -27.68 -2.74 26.05
N VAL A 172 -27.37 -3.95 25.58
CA VAL A 172 -26.07 -4.61 25.77
C VAL A 172 -24.92 -3.78 25.17
N LEU A 173 -25.12 -3.15 23.99
CA LEU A 173 -24.14 -2.23 23.42
C LEU A 173 -23.96 -0.96 24.27
N TYR A 174 -25.05 -0.43 24.84
CA TYR A 174 -24.98 0.73 25.74
C TYR A 174 -24.29 0.39 27.07
N GLU A 175 -24.65 -0.73 27.69
CA GLU A 175 -24.04 -1.27 28.90
C GLU A 175 -22.55 -1.60 28.69
N ALA A 176 -22.19 -2.23 27.56
CA ALA A 176 -20.80 -2.47 27.20
C ALA A 176 -20.01 -1.17 27.01
N ASN A 177 -20.61 -0.10 26.49
CA ASN A 177 -19.97 1.21 26.30
C ASN A 177 -19.86 2.04 27.60
N THR A 178 -20.80 1.89 28.54
CA THR A 178 -20.75 2.55 29.86
C THR A 178 -19.79 1.82 30.80
N GLN A 179 -19.80 0.48 30.82
CA GLN A 179 -18.87 -0.37 31.55
C GLN A 179 -17.49 -0.50 30.87
N GLN A 180 -17.31 0.08 29.68
CA GLN A 180 -16.05 0.02 28.92
C GLN A 180 -14.87 0.60 29.71
N PHE A 181 -13.94 -0.28 30.11
CA PHE A 181 -12.68 0.08 30.74
C PHE A 181 -11.95 1.18 29.95
N LYS A 182 -11.29 2.11 30.67
CA LYS A 182 -10.63 3.29 30.07
C LYS A 182 -9.59 2.94 28.99
N CYS A 183 -8.94 1.79 29.09
CA CYS A 183 -7.99 1.28 28.08
C CYS A 183 -8.63 0.89 26.74
N ALA A 184 -9.92 0.53 26.71
CA ALA A 184 -10.62 0.14 25.49
C ALA A 184 -11.21 1.34 24.72
N LYS A 185 -11.12 2.56 25.24
CA LYS A 185 -11.57 3.79 24.58
C LYS A 185 -10.41 4.34 23.71
N PRO A 186 -10.52 4.35 22.37
CA PRO A 186 -9.42 4.78 21.49
C PRO A 186 -9.18 6.30 21.51
N GLN A 187 -10.14 7.07 22.05
CA GLN A 187 -9.98 8.51 22.28
C GLN A 187 -9.11 8.75 23.51
N LYS A 188 -7.93 9.33 23.29
CA LYS A 188 -7.03 9.76 24.37
C LYS A 188 -7.58 11.00 25.09
N SER A 189 -7.19 11.20 26.35
CA SER A 189 -7.63 12.38 27.11
C SER A 189 -7.16 13.68 26.47
N GLU A 190 -7.87 14.80 26.69
CA GLU A 190 -7.51 16.10 26.12
C GLU A 190 -6.10 16.57 26.50
N LYS A 191 -5.63 16.23 27.72
CA LYS A 191 -4.25 16.51 28.15
C LYS A 191 -3.24 15.69 27.33
N THR A 192 -3.58 14.44 27.03
CA THR A 192 -2.75 13.54 26.22
C THR A 192 -2.76 13.94 24.73
N THR A 193 -3.88 14.43 24.19
CA THR A 193 -3.92 14.93 22.80
C THR A 193 -3.15 16.24 22.66
N LYS A 194 -3.25 17.15 23.64
CA LYS A 194 -2.46 18.39 23.69
C LYS A 194 -0.95 18.10 23.75
N ALA A 195 -0.52 17.25 24.67
CA ALA A 195 0.88 16.79 24.73
C ALA A 195 1.35 16.12 23.43
N LEU A 196 0.49 15.37 22.73
CA LEU A 196 0.84 14.76 21.43
C LEU A 196 0.91 15.78 20.28
N SER A 197 0.12 16.87 20.31
CA SER A 197 0.29 17.99 19.37
C SER A 197 1.52 18.83 19.69
N GLU A 198 1.84 19.04 20.97
CA GLU A 198 3.03 19.75 21.42
C GLU A 198 4.32 18.99 21.03
N ILE A 199 4.37 17.67 21.25
CA ILE A 199 5.47 16.81 20.81
C ILE A 199 5.61 16.84 19.28
N LYS A 200 4.51 16.82 18.53
CA LYS A 200 4.55 16.97 17.06
C LYS A 200 5.07 18.33 16.64
N GLN A 201 4.57 19.42 17.22
CA GLN A 201 5.02 20.77 16.91
C GLN A 201 6.50 20.99 17.24
N ALA A 202 7.01 20.34 18.30
CA ALA A 202 8.44 20.31 18.60
C ALA A 202 9.23 19.56 17.51
N GLN A 203 8.78 18.36 17.10
CA GLN A 203 9.42 17.60 16.02
C GLN A 203 9.36 18.34 14.68
N ASP A 204 8.23 18.93 14.33
CA ASP A 204 8.03 19.71 13.10
C ASP A 204 8.86 21.02 13.12
N ALA A 205 9.20 21.57 14.29
CA ALA A 205 10.12 22.71 14.45
C ALA A 205 11.61 22.31 14.46
N GLU A 206 11.94 21.08 14.89
CA GLU A 206 13.27 20.48 14.72
C GLU A 206 13.55 20.12 13.25
N LEU A 207 12.50 19.75 12.50
CA LEU A 207 12.53 19.38 11.07
C LEU A 207 12.70 20.60 10.14
N LYS A 208 13.91 21.17 10.15
CA LYS A 208 14.30 22.29 9.28
C LYS A 208 14.49 21.85 7.82
N PHE A 209 13.41 21.53 7.12
CA PHE A 209 13.45 21.09 5.71
C PHE A 209 14.09 22.12 4.76
N ASP A 210 13.90 23.42 5.02
CA ASP A 210 14.49 24.51 4.23
C ASP A 210 15.86 24.98 4.74
N ALA A 211 16.38 24.40 5.84
CA ALA A 211 17.77 24.64 6.20
C ALA A 211 18.68 23.90 5.22
N VAL A 212 19.61 24.64 4.60
CA VAL A 212 20.72 24.04 3.87
C VAL A 212 21.56 23.24 4.86
N PHE A 213 21.26 21.94 5.00
CA PHE A 213 22.08 21.02 5.75
C PHE A 213 23.37 20.78 4.96
N THR A 214 24.28 21.75 5.02
CA THR A 214 25.69 21.46 4.79
C THR A 214 26.06 20.37 5.78
N SER A 215 26.35 19.17 5.30
CA SER A 215 27.14 18.21 6.06
C SER A 215 28.46 18.90 6.34
N GLY A 216 28.57 19.55 7.50
CA GLY A 216 29.66 20.47 7.83
C GLY A 216 30.97 19.80 7.51
N THR A 217 31.78 20.45 6.67
CA THR A 217 32.74 19.78 5.78
C THR A 217 33.49 18.66 6.53
N PRO A 218 33.50 17.43 5.97
CA PRO A 218 34.01 16.25 6.69
C PRO A 218 35.39 16.60 7.23
N SER A 219 35.72 16.21 8.47
CA SER A 219 36.68 16.97 9.30
C SER A 219 38.12 17.09 8.76
N THR A 220 38.44 16.43 7.64
CA THR A 220 39.63 16.63 6.79
C THR A 220 39.61 17.92 5.94
N HIS A 221 38.43 18.52 5.73
CA HIS A 221 38.13 19.68 4.87
C HIS A 221 37.43 20.83 5.62
N LYS A 222 37.52 20.89 6.96
CA LYS A 222 37.57 22.21 7.58
C LYS A 222 38.83 22.90 7.05
N VAL A 223 38.73 24.17 6.64
CA VAL A 223 39.91 24.93 6.20
C VAL A 223 40.91 24.92 7.35
N ASN A 224 42.06 24.27 7.15
CA ASN A 224 43.09 24.11 8.18
C ASN A 224 43.91 25.40 8.32
N SER A 225 43.21 26.46 8.75
CA SER A 225 43.81 27.68 9.31
C SER A 225 44.27 27.49 10.76
N LEU A 226 44.27 26.25 11.27
CA LEU A 226 45.25 25.83 12.27
C LEU A 226 46.63 25.96 11.61
N PRO A 227 47.55 26.79 12.11
CA PRO A 227 48.86 26.93 11.49
C PRO A 227 49.57 25.58 11.51
N ILE A 228 49.65 24.94 10.35
CA ILE A 228 50.36 23.67 10.17
C ILE A 228 51.79 23.93 10.61
N ARG A 229 52.20 23.33 11.73
CA ARG A 229 53.56 23.49 12.26
C ARG A 229 54.53 22.97 11.19
N LEU A 230 55.18 23.90 10.50
CA LEU A 230 56.10 23.65 9.38
C LEU A 230 57.39 23.00 9.87
N ASN A 231 57.28 21.72 10.26
CA ASN A 231 58.41 20.87 10.50
C ASN A 231 59.09 20.56 9.15
N THR A 232 60.40 20.33 9.16
CA THR A 232 61.17 20.02 7.94
C THR A 232 60.55 18.87 7.14
N THR A 233 60.04 17.85 7.82
CA THR A 233 59.37 16.69 7.23
C THR A 233 58.00 16.98 6.61
N THR A 234 57.29 18.05 6.99
CA THR A 234 56.04 18.43 6.31
C THR A 234 56.32 19.22 5.04
N ILE A 235 57.28 20.16 5.08
CA ILE A 235 57.75 20.92 3.92
C ILE A 235 58.22 19.95 2.81
N LEU A 236 59.12 19.02 3.13
CA LEU A 236 59.67 18.08 2.14
C LEU A 236 58.61 17.10 1.57
N ARG A 237 57.58 16.75 2.34
CA ARG A 237 56.48 15.88 1.86
C ARG A 237 55.52 16.62 0.93
N GLU A 238 55.23 17.89 1.22
CA GLU A 238 54.37 18.72 0.39
C GLU A 238 55.09 19.13 -0.91
N GLY A 239 56.35 19.56 -0.82
CA GLY A 239 57.20 19.81 -1.99
C GLY A 239 57.35 18.59 -2.89
N ALA A 240 57.67 17.42 -2.34
CA ALA A 240 57.74 16.17 -3.13
C ALA A 240 56.40 15.76 -3.79
N LEU A 241 55.26 16.15 -3.22
CA LEU A 241 53.95 15.93 -3.84
C LEU A 241 53.75 16.84 -5.05
N TYR A 242 54.06 18.14 -4.92
CA TYR A 242 53.97 19.08 -6.03
C TYR A 242 55.01 18.80 -7.13
N ASN A 243 56.24 18.44 -6.77
CA ASN A 243 57.27 18.03 -7.74
C ASN A 243 56.82 16.81 -8.56
N LYS A 244 56.15 15.84 -7.92
CA LYS A 244 55.56 14.68 -8.63
C LYS A 244 54.38 15.07 -9.53
N GLN A 245 53.62 16.10 -9.19
CA GLN A 245 52.56 16.65 -10.06
C GLN A 245 53.18 17.40 -11.25
N LEU A 246 54.22 18.21 -11.02
CA LEU A 246 55.00 18.86 -12.07
C LEU A 246 55.59 17.85 -13.04
N GLU A 247 56.26 16.80 -12.57
CA GLU A 247 56.75 15.72 -13.43
C GLU A 247 55.64 15.10 -14.29
N GLY A 248 54.41 15.00 -13.76
CA GLY A 248 53.24 14.52 -14.49
C GLY A 248 52.80 15.47 -15.61
N GLU A 249 52.81 16.77 -15.35
CA GLU A 249 52.46 17.82 -16.32
C GLU A 249 53.56 18.07 -17.35
N VAL A 250 54.84 18.05 -16.95
CA VAL A 250 55.99 18.09 -17.87
C VAL A 250 55.93 16.89 -18.81
N ARG A 251 55.76 15.66 -18.28
CA ARG A 251 55.52 14.45 -19.10
C ARG A 251 54.22 14.50 -19.89
N ARG A 252 53.28 15.41 -19.62
CA ARG A 252 52.09 15.63 -20.46
C ARG A 252 52.44 16.54 -21.63
N LEU A 253 53.13 17.64 -21.38
CA LEU A 253 53.59 18.60 -22.39
C LEU A 253 54.64 17.98 -23.33
N GLU A 254 55.57 17.17 -22.83
CA GLU A 254 56.55 16.40 -23.62
C GLU A 254 55.84 15.54 -24.67
N ARG A 255 54.87 14.71 -24.24
CA ARG A 255 54.08 13.87 -25.17
C ARG A 255 53.27 14.68 -26.18
N VAL A 256 52.79 15.86 -25.83
CA VAL A 256 52.10 16.76 -26.78
C VAL A 256 53.09 17.33 -27.80
N ALA A 257 54.32 17.67 -27.39
CA ALA A 257 55.40 18.09 -28.30
C ALA A 257 55.89 16.94 -29.21
N GLU A 258 55.85 15.69 -28.73
CA GLU A 258 56.04 14.46 -29.53
C GLU A 258 54.89 14.20 -30.54
N GLY A 259 53.80 14.98 -30.49
CA GLY A 259 52.66 14.89 -31.41
C GLY A 259 51.45 14.12 -30.87
N ALA A 260 51.40 13.76 -29.59
CA ALA A 260 50.20 13.18 -28.99
C ALA A 260 49.07 14.23 -28.88
N SER A 261 47.88 13.88 -29.35
CA SER A 261 46.70 14.75 -29.23
C SER A 261 46.26 14.89 -27.77
N GLU A 262 45.98 16.12 -27.32
CA GLU A 262 45.43 16.32 -25.99
C GLU A 262 44.00 15.75 -25.86
N PRO A 263 43.70 14.98 -24.79
CA PRO A 263 42.34 14.51 -24.52
C PRO A 263 41.44 15.63 -23.95
N SER A 264 41.93 16.85 -23.76
CA SER A 264 41.21 17.96 -23.11
C SER A 264 39.88 18.27 -23.79
N GLY A 265 39.86 18.45 -25.11
CA GLY A 265 38.63 18.66 -25.89
C GLY A 265 37.65 17.49 -25.82
N PHE A 266 38.14 16.24 -25.84
CA PHE A 266 37.27 15.05 -25.69
C PHE A 266 36.66 14.95 -24.28
N LEU A 267 37.42 15.30 -23.24
CA LEU A 267 36.93 15.31 -21.86
C LEU A 267 35.92 16.44 -21.62
N GLN A 268 36.13 17.62 -22.21
CA GLN A 268 35.15 18.72 -22.20
C GLN A 268 33.86 18.31 -22.92
N TRP A 269 33.95 17.73 -24.12
CA TRP A 269 32.80 17.19 -24.83
C TRP A 269 32.07 16.11 -24.02
N GLN A 270 32.79 15.17 -23.40
CA GLN A 270 32.20 14.14 -22.55
C GLN A 270 31.48 14.73 -21.33
N GLN A 271 32.00 15.81 -20.73
CA GLN A 271 31.31 16.54 -19.65
C GLN A 271 30.04 17.23 -20.16
N GLN A 272 30.14 17.96 -21.28
CA GLN A 272 28.98 18.63 -21.90
C GLN A 272 27.86 17.64 -22.28
N MET A 273 28.21 16.46 -22.79
CA MET A 273 27.24 15.40 -23.10
C MET A 273 26.58 14.85 -21.83
N ARG A 274 27.33 14.63 -20.74
CA ARG A 274 26.73 14.22 -19.45
C ARG A 274 25.81 15.29 -18.87
N GLU A 275 26.24 16.55 -18.86
CA GLU A 275 25.39 17.66 -18.42
C GLU A 275 24.11 17.77 -19.27
N ARG A 276 24.20 17.48 -20.57
CA ARG A 276 23.05 17.42 -21.47
C ARG A 276 22.14 16.23 -21.14
N ASP A 277 22.68 15.02 -20.99
CA ASP A 277 21.91 13.83 -20.62
C ASP A 277 21.19 14.02 -19.28
N GLU A 278 21.82 14.72 -18.31
CA GLU A 278 21.24 15.08 -17.02
C GLU A 278 20.11 16.12 -17.17
N ARG A 279 20.31 17.18 -17.97
CA ARG A 279 19.26 18.17 -18.30
C ARG A 279 18.04 17.51 -18.97
N GLU A 280 18.26 16.67 -19.99
CA GLU A 280 17.20 15.94 -20.69
C GLU A 280 16.46 14.98 -19.75
N GLN A 281 17.18 14.29 -18.84
CA GLN A 281 16.57 13.46 -17.79
C GLN A 281 15.72 14.26 -16.80
N HIS A 282 16.15 15.46 -16.38
CA HIS A 282 15.37 16.32 -15.47
C HIS A 282 14.12 16.88 -16.16
N HIS A 283 14.23 17.36 -17.40
CA HIS A 283 13.08 17.77 -18.21
C HIS A 283 12.06 16.62 -18.37
N LEU A 284 12.52 15.40 -18.69
CA LEU A 284 11.66 14.22 -18.78
C LEU A 284 11.04 13.81 -17.43
N GLN A 285 11.64 14.16 -16.29
CA GLN A 285 11.02 13.93 -14.97
C GLN A 285 9.89 14.94 -14.72
N GLU A 286 10.11 16.23 -14.97
CA GLU A 286 9.09 17.27 -14.81
C GLU A 286 7.91 17.11 -15.79
N GLN A 287 8.16 16.71 -17.05
CA GLN A 287 7.09 16.39 -18.00
C GLN A 287 6.16 15.30 -17.45
N ARG A 288 6.72 14.13 -17.07
CA ARG A 288 5.95 13.02 -16.48
C ARG A 288 5.26 13.41 -15.17
N HIS A 289 5.84 14.31 -14.38
CA HIS A 289 5.24 14.83 -13.16
C HIS A 289 4.00 15.70 -13.44
N LEU A 290 4.06 16.56 -14.47
CA LEU A 290 2.92 17.37 -14.92
C LEU A 290 1.85 16.52 -15.60
N GLU A 291 2.23 15.61 -16.50
CA GLU A 291 1.33 14.63 -17.13
C GLU A 291 0.57 13.80 -16.10
N GLY A 292 1.26 13.31 -15.05
CA GLY A 292 0.62 12.59 -13.95
C GLY A 292 -0.40 13.43 -13.18
N LYS A 293 -0.12 14.72 -12.96
CA LYS A 293 -1.09 15.66 -12.35
C LYS A 293 -2.30 15.90 -13.27
N ILE A 294 -2.07 16.10 -14.57
CA ILE A 294 -3.13 16.29 -15.57
C ILE A 294 -4.03 15.05 -15.61
N SER A 295 -3.44 13.87 -15.79
CA SER A 295 -4.13 12.57 -15.81
C SER A 295 -5.00 12.34 -14.57
N HIS A 296 -4.50 12.68 -13.38
CA HIS A 296 -5.28 12.57 -12.14
C HIS A 296 -6.50 13.52 -12.13
N VAL A 297 -6.35 14.77 -12.59
CA VAL A 297 -7.46 15.72 -12.68
C VAL A 297 -8.47 15.31 -13.75
N GLU A 298 -8.00 14.82 -14.91
CA GLU A 298 -8.86 14.29 -15.97
C GLU A 298 -9.62 13.03 -15.55
N ALA A 299 -8.99 12.13 -14.80
CA ALA A 299 -9.67 10.97 -14.21
C ALA A 299 -10.78 11.40 -13.22
N ALA A 300 -10.59 12.51 -12.48
CA ALA A 300 -11.64 13.07 -11.63
C ALA A 300 -12.79 13.68 -12.46
N LEU A 301 -12.48 14.41 -13.55
CA LEU A 301 -13.46 14.95 -14.50
C LEU A 301 -14.24 13.83 -15.24
N ALA A 302 -13.58 12.73 -15.58
CA ALA A 302 -14.23 11.57 -16.18
C ALA A 302 -15.21 10.91 -15.19
N ARG A 303 -14.83 10.78 -13.91
CA ARG A 303 -15.72 10.25 -12.86
C ARG A 303 -16.96 11.11 -12.65
N THR A 304 -16.86 12.44 -12.68
CA THR A 304 -18.05 13.31 -12.57
C THR A 304 -18.94 13.21 -13.81
N ARG A 305 -18.37 13.18 -15.03
CA ARG A 305 -19.12 12.95 -16.29
C ARG A 305 -19.89 11.61 -16.28
N ILE A 306 -19.25 10.52 -15.87
CA ILE A 306 -19.87 9.20 -15.73
C ILE A 306 -20.99 9.23 -14.69
N THR A 307 -20.75 9.87 -13.53
CA THR A 307 -21.74 10.00 -12.46
C THR A 307 -22.98 10.77 -12.93
N HIS A 308 -22.80 11.88 -13.66
CA HIS A 308 -23.90 12.65 -14.24
C HIS A 308 -24.72 11.84 -15.26
N SER A 309 -24.04 11.14 -16.18
CA SER A 309 -24.72 10.25 -17.15
C SER A 309 -25.47 9.11 -16.48
N ASN A 310 -24.92 8.53 -15.40
CA ASN A 310 -25.61 7.52 -14.60
C ASN A 310 -26.84 8.09 -13.86
N GLN A 311 -26.76 9.32 -13.34
CA GLN A 311 -27.89 10.01 -12.71
C GLN A 311 -29.02 10.25 -13.71
N GLN A 312 -28.72 10.76 -14.91
CA GLN A 312 -29.70 10.97 -15.98
C GLN A 312 -30.37 9.66 -16.42
N ARG A 313 -29.59 8.59 -16.65
CA ARG A 313 -30.15 7.25 -16.96
C ARG A 313 -31.00 6.68 -15.82
N ALA A 314 -30.66 6.96 -14.57
CA ALA A 314 -31.47 6.57 -13.41
C ALA A 314 -32.74 7.43 -13.23
N GLN A 315 -32.79 8.65 -13.75
CA GLN A 315 -34.01 9.47 -13.81
C GLN A 315 -34.96 8.92 -14.87
N LEU A 316 -34.49 8.75 -16.11
CA LEU A 316 -35.27 8.15 -17.21
C LEU A 316 -35.87 6.79 -16.82
N LYS A 317 -35.06 5.91 -16.20
CA LYS A 317 -35.55 4.60 -15.73
C LYS A 317 -36.59 4.71 -14.60
N LYS A 318 -36.53 5.72 -13.75
CA LYS A 318 -37.59 5.99 -12.76
C LYS A 318 -38.87 6.46 -13.44
N GLU A 319 -38.77 7.35 -14.42
CA GLU A 319 -39.89 7.86 -15.21
C GLU A 319 -40.60 6.72 -15.97
N GLU A 320 -39.85 5.90 -16.71
CA GLU A 320 -40.35 4.67 -17.34
C GLU A 320 -41.09 3.74 -16.36
N THR A 321 -40.50 3.47 -15.18
CA THR A 321 -41.16 2.62 -14.17
C THR A 321 -42.40 3.27 -13.56
N ALA A 322 -42.43 4.60 -13.41
CA ALA A 322 -43.60 5.31 -12.93
C ALA A 322 -44.74 5.26 -13.95
N GLU A 323 -44.45 5.36 -15.24
CA GLU A 323 -45.44 5.22 -16.31
C GLU A 323 -45.98 3.78 -16.41
N LEU A 324 -45.11 2.77 -16.31
CA LEU A 324 -45.53 1.37 -16.23
C LEU A 324 -46.45 1.12 -15.02
N MET A 325 -46.13 1.71 -13.86
CA MET A 325 -46.97 1.62 -12.65
C MET A 325 -48.30 2.35 -12.79
N ARG A 326 -48.36 3.52 -13.46
CA ARG A 326 -49.63 4.19 -13.81
C ARG A 326 -50.48 3.28 -14.71
N GLY A 327 -49.88 2.67 -15.73
CA GLY A 327 -50.55 1.74 -16.63
C GLY A 327 -51.11 0.50 -15.91
N TYR A 328 -50.34 -0.09 -14.99
CA TYR A 328 -50.79 -1.20 -14.16
C TYR A 328 -51.94 -0.80 -13.21
N ALA A 329 -51.85 0.37 -12.55
CA ALA A 329 -52.91 0.88 -11.70
C ALA A 329 -54.22 1.14 -12.47
N ALA A 330 -54.13 1.70 -13.68
CA ALA A 330 -55.28 1.89 -14.56
C ALA A 330 -55.95 0.56 -14.95
N ARG A 331 -55.15 -0.47 -15.29
CA ARG A 331 -55.67 -1.82 -15.56
C ARG A 331 -56.35 -2.44 -14.35
N ARG A 332 -55.75 -2.35 -13.15
CA ARG A 332 -56.38 -2.85 -11.91
C ARG A 332 -57.70 -2.13 -11.60
N LEU A 333 -57.79 -0.82 -11.83
CA LEU A 333 -59.04 -0.07 -11.68
C LEU A 333 -60.12 -0.55 -12.68
N GLN A 334 -59.74 -0.95 -13.89
CA GLN A 334 -60.65 -1.50 -14.90
C GLN A 334 -61.09 -2.93 -14.56
N GLU A 335 -60.16 -3.79 -14.12
CA GLU A 335 -60.46 -5.14 -13.61
C GLU A 335 -61.41 -5.08 -12.40
N GLU A 336 -61.19 -4.16 -11.46
CA GLU A 336 -62.09 -3.94 -10.32
C GLU A 336 -63.50 -3.52 -10.74
N ARG A 337 -63.66 -2.74 -11.81
CA ARG A 337 -64.98 -2.33 -12.34
C ARG A 337 -65.73 -3.54 -12.91
N GLY A 338 -65.10 -4.28 -13.83
CA GLY A 338 -65.68 -5.50 -14.38
C GLY A 338 -65.97 -6.58 -13.32
N MET A 339 -65.14 -6.68 -12.27
CA MET A 339 -65.42 -7.56 -11.13
C MET A 339 -66.60 -7.08 -10.27
N LYS A 340 -66.81 -5.76 -10.10
CA LYS A 340 -67.98 -5.21 -9.41
C LYS A 340 -69.26 -5.48 -10.21
N GLU A 341 -69.24 -5.23 -11.52
CA GLU A 341 -70.34 -5.55 -12.45
C GLU A 341 -70.70 -7.05 -12.41
N LEU A 342 -69.70 -7.94 -12.42
CA LEU A 342 -69.92 -9.39 -12.31
C LEU A 342 -70.45 -9.81 -10.92
N VAL A 343 -70.01 -9.16 -9.84
CA VAL A 343 -70.52 -9.39 -8.48
C VAL A 343 -71.96 -8.91 -8.34
N GLU A 344 -72.35 -7.82 -9.03
CA GLU A 344 -73.72 -7.33 -9.06
C GLU A 344 -74.65 -8.32 -9.78
N GLN A 345 -74.28 -8.79 -10.98
CA GLN A 345 -75.00 -9.84 -11.72
C GLN A 345 -75.14 -11.15 -10.90
N VAL A 346 -74.07 -11.59 -10.23
CA VAL A 346 -74.10 -12.76 -9.34
C VAL A 346 -74.95 -12.48 -8.09
N GLY A 347 -74.96 -11.24 -7.59
CA GLY A 347 -75.83 -10.79 -6.51
C GLY A 347 -77.31 -10.86 -6.89
N GLU A 348 -77.67 -10.49 -8.12
CA GLU A 348 -79.02 -10.64 -8.66
C GLU A 348 -79.41 -12.11 -8.85
N GLY A 349 -78.50 -12.93 -9.40
CA GLY A 349 -78.64 -14.38 -9.43
C GLY A 349 -78.86 -14.98 -8.02
N HIS A 350 -78.19 -14.43 -7.00
CA HIS A 350 -78.40 -14.82 -5.61
C HIS A 350 -79.70 -14.29 -4.99
N LYS A 351 -80.19 -13.10 -5.35
CA LYS A 351 -81.55 -12.64 -4.97
C LYS A 351 -82.59 -13.64 -5.48
N ASN A 352 -82.52 -13.98 -6.77
CA ASN A 352 -83.43 -14.93 -7.42
C ASN A 352 -83.31 -16.35 -6.82
N SER A 353 -82.08 -16.83 -6.61
CA SER A 353 -81.83 -18.13 -5.96
C SER A 353 -82.29 -18.15 -4.50
N ARG A 354 -82.21 -17.03 -3.75
CA ARG A 354 -82.69 -16.93 -2.37
C ARG A 354 -84.22 -17.00 -2.31
N VAL A 355 -84.93 -16.38 -3.25
CA VAL A 355 -86.39 -16.51 -3.39
C VAL A 355 -86.80 -17.96 -3.70
N ALA A 356 -86.03 -18.68 -4.52
CA ALA A 356 -86.26 -20.11 -4.75
C ALA A 356 -85.90 -20.98 -3.53
N ARG A 357 -84.80 -20.65 -2.82
CA ARG A 357 -84.36 -21.37 -1.62
C ARG A 357 -85.29 -21.18 -0.42
N ALA A 358 -85.98 -20.04 -0.28
CA ALA A 358 -87.01 -19.86 0.74
C ALA A 358 -88.11 -20.91 0.58
N LYS A 359 -88.73 -20.98 -0.60
CA LYS A 359 -89.75 -21.97 -0.97
C LYS A 359 -89.33 -23.43 -0.72
N LEU A 360 -88.03 -23.73 -0.84
CA LEU A 360 -87.45 -25.07 -0.62
C LEU A 360 -87.01 -25.31 0.84
N HIS A 361 -86.65 -24.27 1.57
CA HIS A 361 -86.40 -24.30 3.01
C HIS A 361 -87.71 -24.53 3.78
N ASP A 362 -88.81 -23.91 3.35
CA ASP A 362 -90.16 -24.09 3.91
C ASP A 362 -90.74 -25.49 3.61
N PHE A 363 -90.06 -26.26 2.75
CA PHE A 363 -90.24 -27.70 2.55
C PHE A 363 -89.28 -28.51 3.46
N LYS A 364 -87.98 -28.19 3.47
CA LYS A 364 -86.98 -28.91 4.30
C LYS A 364 -87.12 -28.74 5.81
N GLN A 365 -87.70 -27.63 6.29
CA GLN A 365 -88.03 -27.45 7.71
C GLN A 365 -89.14 -28.38 8.20
N ARG A 366 -89.86 -29.06 7.31
CA ARG A 366 -90.77 -30.17 7.66
C ARG A 366 -89.90 -31.40 8.01
N VAL A 367 -89.02 -31.76 7.09
CA VAL A 367 -88.13 -32.95 7.16
C VAL A 367 -87.07 -32.88 8.27
N VAL A 368 -86.42 -31.74 8.52
CA VAL A 368 -85.31 -31.69 9.51
C VAL A 368 -85.79 -31.88 10.96
N ARG A 369 -87.08 -31.62 11.24
CA ARG A 369 -87.69 -31.96 12.56
C ARG A 369 -87.70 -33.47 12.79
N GLU A 370 -87.90 -34.25 11.73
CA GLU A 370 -87.96 -35.72 11.71
C GLU A 370 -86.57 -36.38 11.95
N VAL A 371 -85.49 -35.59 12.07
CA VAL A 371 -84.10 -36.09 12.13
C VAL A 371 -83.29 -35.54 13.31
N CYS A 372 -83.47 -34.29 13.72
CA CYS A 372 -82.66 -33.69 14.80
C CYS A 372 -82.83 -34.36 16.19
N GLU A 373 -83.83 -35.23 16.34
CA GLU A 373 -84.07 -36.05 17.53
C GLU A 373 -83.04 -37.20 17.68
N GLN A 374 -82.23 -37.49 16.64
CA GLN A 374 -81.44 -38.73 16.53
C GLN A 374 -79.93 -38.59 16.82
N SER A 375 -79.38 -37.43 17.22
CA SER A 375 -77.93 -37.18 17.06
C SER A 375 -77.15 -36.48 18.20
N ARG A 376 -77.69 -36.34 19.42
CA ARG A 376 -77.04 -35.54 20.50
C ARG A 376 -75.94 -36.27 21.30
N GLU A 377 -75.60 -37.50 20.97
CA GLU A 377 -75.20 -38.49 21.99
C GLU A 377 -73.68 -38.81 22.10
N LEU A 378 -72.77 -38.09 21.42
CA LEU A 378 -71.43 -38.65 21.11
C LEU A 378 -70.12 -37.92 21.51
N LEU A 379 -70.01 -36.59 21.57
CA LEU A 379 -68.73 -35.91 21.20
C LEU A 379 -67.73 -35.47 22.33
N ALA A 380 -68.06 -35.53 23.62
CA ALA A 380 -67.38 -34.70 24.64
C ALA A 380 -66.06 -35.23 25.28
N ARG A 381 -65.02 -35.64 24.52
CA ARG A 381 -63.95 -36.54 25.06
C ARG A 381 -62.45 -36.35 24.68
N ALA A 382 -61.96 -35.21 24.17
CA ALA A 382 -60.94 -35.30 23.09
C ALA A 382 -59.56 -34.55 23.07
N LEU A 383 -59.09 -33.68 24.00
CA LEU A 383 -58.03 -32.67 23.60
C LEU A 383 -56.83 -32.26 24.51
N ASP A 384 -56.72 -32.56 25.80
CA ASP A 384 -55.94 -31.70 26.75
C ASP A 384 -54.38 -31.75 26.77
N GLU A 385 -53.68 -32.58 25.98
CA GLU A 385 -52.39 -33.17 26.46
C GLU A 385 -51.04 -32.56 25.99
N ALA A 386 -50.97 -31.70 24.97
CA ALA A 386 -49.75 -31.62 24.11
C ALA A 386 -48.80 -30.40 24.27
N GLN A 387 -48.30 -30.06 25.47
CA GLN A 387 -47.46 -28.84 25.67
C GLN A 387 -46.20 -29.07 26.56
N GLU A 388 -45.23 -28.12 26.46
CA GLU A 388 -44.12 -27.81 27.39
C GLU A 388 -42.86 -28.72 27.46
N GLU A 389 -41.73 -28.28 26.88
CA GLU A 389 -40.37 -28.71 27.32
C GLU A 389 -39.23 -27.70 27.01
N MET A 390 -39.00 -27.40 25.73
CA MET A 390 -37.63 -27.13 25.24
C MET A 390 -37.03 -25.76 25.59
N SER A 391 -36.14 -25.70 26.59
CA SER A 391 -35.44 -24.48 27.03
C SER A 391 -34.00 -24.75 27.58
N ARG A 392 -33.31 -23.70 28.04
CA ARG A 392 -32.09 -23.68 28.90
C ARG A 392 -30.68 -23.87 28.31
N LYS A 393 -30.44 -23.96 26.99
CA LYS A 393 -29.06 -24.23 26.47
C LYS A 393 -28.21 -23.00 26.05
N LEU A 394 -27.20 -22.73 26.88
CA LEU A 394 -25.83 -22.23 26.60
C LEU A 394 -25.55 -20.72 26.43
N GLU A 395 -24.56 -20.21 27.20
CA GLU A 395 -24.20 -18.77 27.27
C GLU A 395 -22.71 -18.46 27.61
N LEU A 396 -21.83 -19.46 27.77
CA LEU A 396 -20.66 -19.37 28.68
C LEU A 396 -19.35 -18.71 28.17
N ILE A 397 -19.02 -18.72 26.87
CA ILE A 397 -17.61 -18.64 26.44
C ILE A 397 -17.18 -17.27 25.88
N GLY A 398 -16.19 -16.63 26.52
CA GLY A 398 -15.16 -15.85 25.80
C GLY A 398 -14.78 -14.46 26.34
N GLN A 399 -13.95 -14.40 27.39
CA GLN A 399 -13.13 -13.23 27.73
C GLN A 399 -11.70 -13.67 28.10
N ILE A 400 -10.85 -12.74 28.57
CA ILE A 400 -9.44 -12.94 29.00
C ILE A 400 -8.45 -13.17 27.85
N ARG A 401 -7.85 -12.07 27.34
CA ARG A 401 -6.47 -11.97 26.80
C ARG A 401 -6.10 -10.51 26.53
N ALA A 402 -5.17 -9.95 27.31
CA ALA A 402 -4.64 -8.58 27.20
C ALA A 402 -3.27 -8.45 27.92
N ILE A 403 -2.46 -7.41 27.60
CA ILE A 403 -1.31 -6.84 28.39
C ILE A 403 0.02 -7.67 28.39
N GLU A 404 1.26 -7.14 28.61
CA GLU A 404 2.16 -6.13 27.94
C GLU A 404 3.42 -5.81 28.85
N SER A 405 4.64 -5.34 28.47
CA SER A 405 5.46 -5.30 27.22
C SER A 405 6.95 -4.79 27.44
N ILE A 406 7.93 -5.18 26.57
CA ILE A 406 9.26 -4.55 26.18
C ILE A 406 10.42 -4.24 27.22
N PRO A 407 11.73 -4.58 26.93
CA PRO A 407 12.98 -4.13 27.67
C PRO A 407 14.27 -3.71 26.83
N ARG A 408 15.41 -3.22 27.43
CA ARG A 408 16.79 -2.91 26.83
C ARG A 408 18.02 -2.68 27.83
N THR A 409 19.33 -2.71 27.38
CA THR A 409 20.61 -1.92 27.79
C THR A 409 22.04 -2.67 27.89
N GLN A 410 23.21 -2.10 28.38
CA GLN A 410 24.68 -2.38 27.99
C GLN A 410 25.91 -2.25 29.07
N PRO A 411 27.27 -2.47 28.77
CA PRO A 411 28.46 -2.81 29.71
C PRO A 411 29.89 -2.04 29.69
N LYS A 412 31.02 -2.50 30.41
CA LYS A 412 32.50 -2.01 30.54
C LYS A 412 33.52 -2.99 31.32
N LEU A 413 34.86 -2.85 31.71
CA LEU A 413 36.24 -2.34 31.21
C LEU A 413 37.45 -2.21 32.31
N LEU A 414 38.78 -2.64 32.16
CA LEU A 414 40.12 -2.13 32.81
C LEU A 414 41.50 -2.99 32.69
N ASP A 415 42.73 -2.55 33.20
CA ASP A 415 44.17 -3.16 33.17
C ASP A 415 45.30 -2.56 34.17
N ASP A 416 46.62 -3.03 34.25
CA ASP A 416 47.70 -2.83 35.34
C ASP A 416 49.27 -2.58 34.99
N THR A 417 50.28 -2.57 35.96
CA THR A 417 51.74 -2.08 35.79
C THR A 417 52.99 -2.68 36.61
N GLU A 418 54.26 -2.40 36.17
CA GLU A 418 55.62 -2.26 36.90
C GLU A 418 56.80 -3.33 36.87
N THR A 419 58.03 -3.00 37.40
CA THR A 419 59.38 -3.63 37.07
C THR A 419 60.31 -3.99 38.27
N ALA A 420 61.42 -4.76 38.08
CA ALA A 420 62.26 -5.37 39.15
C ALA A 420 63.81 -5.23 39.02
N GLY A 421 64.56 -5.23 40.14
CA GLY A 421 66.03 -4.99 40.20
C GLY A 421 66.88 -6.18 40.69
N HIS A 422 68.01 -6.44 40.00
CA HIS A 422 68.95 -7.56 40.24
C HIS A 422 70.41 -7.11 39.96
N ALA A 423 71.40 -7.59 40.72
CA ALA A 423 72.80 -7.13 40.66
C ALA A 423 73.75 -8.12 39.97
N LEU A 424 74.75 -7.64 39.20
CA LEU A 424 75.75 -8.49 38.54
C LEU A 424 77.06 -7.76 38.19
N LEU A 425 78.15 -8.53 38.08
CA LEU A 425 79.58 -8.18 38.04
C LEU A 425 80.09 -7.26 36.90
N GLY A 426 79.24 -6.50 36.22
CA GLY A 426 79.65 -5.47 35.25
C GLY A 426 80.13 -4.15 35.88
N GLU A 427 80.21 -4.09 37.21
CA GLU A 427 80.45 -2.88 38.02
C GLU A 427 81.93 -2.44 38.01
N MET A 428 82.44 -2.03 36.83
CA MET A 428 83.75 -1.39 36.73
C MET A 428 83.83 -0.13 37.60
N SER A 429 84.81 -0.09 38.50
CA SER A 429 84.95 1.00 39.47
C SER A 429 85.18 2.37 38.81
N LEU A 430 84.64 3.42 39.43
CA LEU A 430 84.45 4.76 38.85
C LEU A 430 85.77 5.57 38.65
N ALA A 431 86.93 4.96 38.87
CA ALA A 431 88.24 5.63 38.96
C ALA A 431 89.19 5.35 37.78
N GLU A 432 89.43 4.09 37.40
CA GLU A 432 90.23 3.74 36.21
C GLU A 432 89.67 4.35 34.92
N LEU A 433 88.35 4.57 34.93
CA LEU A 433 87.56 5.25 33.91
C LEU A 433 87.99 6.72 33.67
N ARG A 434 88.97 7.29 34.40
CA ARG A 434 89.27 8.73 34.39
C ARG A 434 90.51 9.17 33.59
N GLU A 435 91.67 8.55 33.77
CA GLU A 435 92.89 9.00 33.06
C GLU A 435 92.86 8.68 31.56
N ARG A 436 92.37 7.49 31.19
CA ARG A 436 92.17 7.11 29.78
C ARG A 436 91.27 8.09 29.03
N LEU A 437 90.31 8.72 29.71
CA LEU A 437 89.49 9.78 29.10
C LEU A 437 90.30 11.05 28.75
N CYS A 438 91.45 11.33 29.37
CA CYS A 438 92.11 12.62 29.17
C CYS A 438 92.80 12.74 27.79
N VAL A 439 93.56 11.72 27.38
CA VAL A 439 94.14 11.65 26.02
C VAL A 439 93.04 11.48 24.97
N LEU A 440 92.00 10.68 25.28
CA LEU A 440 90.84 10.53 24.41
C LEU A 440 90.09 11.86 24.20
N ARG A 441 89.92 12.70 25.24
CA ARG A 441 89.30 14.04 25.13
C ARG A 441 90.03 14.94 24.14
N ALA A 442 91.37 15.02 24.18
CA ALA A 442 92.12 15.89 23.28
C ALA A 442 92.04 15.47 21.80
N ALA A 443 92.03 14.16 21.51
CA ALA A 443 91.78 13.65 20.15
C ALA A 443 90.32 13.85 19.72
N GLN A 444 89.39 13.61 20.66
CA GLN A 444 87.96 13.84 20.50
C GLN A 444 87.63 15.32 20.23
N GLU A 445 88.34 16.27 20.82
CA GLU A 445 88.13 17.72 20.65
C GLU A 445 88.38 18.18 19.21
N ARG A 446 89.43 17.69 18.55
CA ARG A 446 89.71 17.99 17.12
C ARG A 446 88.67 17.36 16.19
N HIS A 447 88.40 16.06 16.38
CA HIS A 447 87.32 15.37 15.65
C HIS A 447 85.94 16.01 15.90
N LEU A 448 85.72 16.65 17.06
CA LEU A 448 84.53 17.46 17.35
C LEU A 448 84.56 18.85 16.69
N GLN A 449 85.72 19.41 16.32
CA GLN A 449 85.83 20.65 15.53
C GLN A 449 85.47 20.38 14.07
N ASP A 450 86.14 19.43 13.41
CA ASP A 450 85.84 19.04 12.03
C ASP A 450 84.36 18.65 11.86
N ARG A 451 83.84 17.86 12.82
CA ARG A 451 82.42 17.47 12.86
C ARG A 451 81.48 18.65 13.13
N LYS A 452 81.88 19.69 13.86
CA LYS A 452 81.08 20.92 14.03
C LYS A 452 81.01 21.72 12.73
N GLU A 453 82.11 21.83 11.99
CA GLU A 453 82.15 22.57 10.73
C GLU A 453 81.34 21.87 9.64
N HIS A 454 81.50 20.55 9.49
CA HIS A 454 80.68 19.75 8.60
C HIS A 454 79.18 19.85 8.95
N ILE A 455 78.81 19.73 10.24
CA ILE A 455 77.42 19.91 10.70
C ILE A 455 76.91 21.34 10.45
N GLN A 456 77.77 22.37 10.44
CA GLN A 456 77.37 23.74 10.10
C GLN A 456 77.12 23.93 8.60
N GLN A 457 77.92 23.30 7.74
CA GLN A 457 77.68 23.28 6.28
C GLN A 457 76.36 22.54 5.99
N GLU A 458 76.22 21.30 6.46
CA GLU A 458 74.99 20.52 6.28
C GLU A 458 73.73 21.26 6.77
N LYS A 459 73.84 22.07 7.83
CA LYS A 459 72.71 22.89 8.31
C LYS A 459 72.34 23.99 7.33
N LYS A 460 73.30 24.75 6.83
CA LYS A 460 73.06 25.81 5.82
C LYS A 460 72.44 25.23 4.55
N ASP A 461 72.96 24.10 4.08
CA ASP A 461 72.45 23.43 2.87
C ASP A 461 71.01 22.93 3.07
N ARG A 462 70.71 22.37 4.26
CA ARG A 462 69.34 21.97 4.65
C ARG A 462 68.42 23.16 4.83
N GLU A 463 68.90 24.28 5.36
CA GLU A 463 68.13 25.53 5.54
C GLU A 463 67.77 26.16 4.18
N GLN A 464 68.73 26.25 3.25
CA GLN A 464 68.50 26.71 1.87
C GLN A 464 67.48 25.83 1.14
N LEU A 465 67.69 24.52 1.14
CA LEU A 465 66.78 23.57 0.48
C LEU A 465 65.35 23.63 1.06
N LEU A 466 65.18 23.95 2.34
CA LEU A 466 63.85 24.14 2.94
C LEU A 466 63.19 25.47 2.53
N LEU A 467 63.96 26.54 2.32
CA LEU A 467 63.46 27.80 1.75
C LEU A 467 63.01 27.60 0.30
N ASP A 468 63.84 26.97 -0.54
CA ASP A 468 63.50 26.68 -1.94
C ASP A 468 62.20 25.86 -2.04
N GLN A 469 62.02 24.85 -1.19
CA GLN A 469 60.78 24.08 -1.17
C GLN A 469 59.57 24.88 -0.64
N LEU A 470 59.76 25.83 0.29
CA LEU A 470 58.68 26.71 0.75
C LEU A 470 58.20 27.69 -0.33
N ASP A 471 59.13 28.29 -1.09
CA ASP A 471 58.78 29.21 -2.18
C ASP A 471 58.08 28.46 -3.34
N ASN A 472 58.54 27.25 -3.66
CA ASN A 472 57.82 26.36 -4.58
C ASN A 472 56.41 26.05 -4.05
N ILE A 473 56.25 25.63 -2.79
CA ILE A 473 54.94 25.38 -2.16
C ILE A 473 54.03 26.63 -2.23
N ALA A 474 54.56 27.83 -2.02
CA ALA A 474 53.81 29.06 -2.10
C ALA A 474 53.26 29.31 -3.52
N THR A 475 54.05 29.09 -4.56
CA THR A 475 53.58 29.24 -5.96
C THR A 475 52.54 28.19 -6.36
N TYR A 476 52.61 26.95 -5.86
CA TYR A 476 51.54 25.96 -6.09
C TYR A 476 50.22 26.32 -5.40
N ARG A 477 50.28 26.89 -4.20
CA ARG A 477 49.08 27.31 -3.47
C ARG A 477 48.37 28.47 -4.16
N THR A 478 49.08 29.54 -4.54
CA THR A 478 48.47 30.68 -5.23
C THR A 478 47.93 30.30 -6.62
N ALA A 479 48.64 29.46 -7.38
CA ALA A 479 48.13 28.94 -8.66
C ALA A 479 46.87 28.06 -8.48
N MET A 480 46.77 27.28 -7.39
CA MET A 480 45.59 26.48 -7.07
C MET A 480 44.42 27.30 -6.53
N GLU A 481 44.68 28.40 -5.82
CA GLU A 481 43.68 29.36 -5.35
C GLU A 481 43.03 30.07 -6.54
N LEU A 482 43.82 30.71 -7.41
CA LEU A 482 43.33 31.34 -8.64
C LEU A 482 42.56 30.36 -9.55
N ALA A 483 43.05 29.13 -9.70
CA ALA A 483 42.34 28.10 -10.45
C ALA A 483 41.06 27.62 -9.75
N ALA A 484 40.96 27.68 -8.42
CA ALA A 484 39.73 27.38 -7.69
C ALA A 484 38.69 28.51 -7.83
N GLU A 485 39.13 29.77 -7.77
CA GLU A 485 38.30 30.96 -7.98
C GLU A 485 37.66 30.95 -9.38
N HIS A 486 38.44 30.79 -10.45
CA HIS A 486 37.91 30.70 -11.81
C HIS A 486 36.86 29.56 -11.97
N ARG A 487 37.11 28.39 -11.35
CA ARG A 487 36.15 27.27 -11.35
C ARG A 487 34.92 27.52 -10.47
N GLN A 488 34.96 28.48 -9.54
CA GLN A 488 33.82 28.91 -8.75
C GLN A 488 33.00 29.97 -9.51
N GLU A 489 33.66 30.93 -10.17
CA GLU A 489 33.03 31.91 -11.05
C GLU A 489 32.28 31.22 -12.20
N GLU A 490 32.92 30.27 -12.90
CA GLU A 490 32.27 29.42 -13.91
C GLU A 490 31.01 28.72 -13.39
N ARG A 491 30.97 28.34 -12.11
CA ARG A 491 29.80 27.67 -11.49
C ARG A 491 28.70 28.65 -11.11
N VAL A 492 29.04 29.88 -10.74
CA VAL A 492 28.08 30.94 -10.42
C VAL A 492 27.47 31.54 -11.69
N CYS A 493 28.24 31.64 -12.78
CA CYS A 493 27.77 32.13 -14.08
C CYS A 493 26.98 31.09 -14.91
N ARG A 494 26.98 29.80 -14.52
CA ARG A 494 26.13 28.78 -15.15
C ARG A 494 24.69 28.88 -14.62
N PRO A 495 23.67 29.05 -15.48
CA PRO A 495 22.28 29.10 -15.04
C PRO A 495 21.87 27.79 -14.36
N SER A 496 21.07 27.88 -13.31
CA SER A 496 20.68 26.69 -12.55
C SER A 496 19.74 25.80 -13.38
N PRO A 497 19.74 24.47 -13.16
CA PRO A 497 18.79 23.58 -13.82
C PRO A 497 17.32 23.96 -13.56
N ARG A 498 17.01 24.73 -12.51
CA ARG A 498 15.65 25.20 -12.21
C ARG A 498 15.26 26.44 -12.99
N GLU A 499 16.18 27.31 -13.40
CA GLU A 499 15.86 28.41 -14.32
C GLU A 499 15.54 27.87 -15.71
N LEU A 500 16.41 27.02 -16.26
CA LEU A 500 16.23 26.40 -17.59
C LEU A 500 14.87 25.67 -17.71
N LEU A 501 14.49 24.88 -16.69
CA LEU A 501 13.20 24.18 -16.61
C LEU A 501 11.98 25.09 -16.33
N GLN A 502 12.17 26.40 -16.20
CA GLN A 502 11.09 27.39 -16.19
C GLN A 502 10.89 28.04 -17.56
N GLU A 503 11.96 28.17 -18.34
CA GLU A 503 11.94 28.75 -19.69
C GLU A 503 11.39 27.78 -20.75
N ASP A 504 11.45 26.46 -20.52
CA ASP A 504 10.91 25.41 -21.39
C ASP A 504 9.41 25.59 -21.75
N GLU A 505 9.13 26.07 -22.97
CA GLU A 505 7.78 26.23 -23.54
C GLU A 505 6.89 24.99 -23.35
N ARG A 506 7.48 23.80 -23.50
CA ARG A 506 6.78 22.51 -23.37
C ARG A 506 6.29 22.26 -21.94
N LEU A 507 7.09 22.63 -20.94
CA LEU A 507 6.70 22.55 -19.53
C LEU A 507 5.69 23.65 -19.18
N GLN A 508 5.82 24.84 -19.76
CA GLN A 508 4.82 25.90 -19.61
C GLN A 508 3.44 25.50 -20.16
N ALA A 509 3.38 24.89 -21.35
CA ALA A 509 2.13 24.38 -21.93
C ALA A 509 1.47 23.27 -21.07
N LEU A 510 2.27 22.37 -20.49
CA LEU A 510 1.78 21.37 -19.53
C LEU A 510 1.30 22.00 -18.21
N ARG A 511 1.94 23.08 -17.73
CA ARG A 511 1.46 23.85 -16.57
C ARG A 511 0.13 24.56 -16.88
N HIS A 512 -0.02 25.16 -18.06
CA HIS A 512 -1.25 25.82 -18.50
C HIS A 512 -2.43 24.84 -18.59
N THR A 513 -2.25 23.73 -19.31
CA THR A 513 -3.29 22.70 -19.42
C THR A 513 -3.65 22.08 -18.07
N LEU A 514 -2.69 21.89 -17.15
CA LEU A 514 -2.98 21.48 -15.77
C LEU A 514 -3.88 22.50 -15.05
N GLN A 515 -3.61 23.80 -15.19
CA GLN A 515 -4.40 24.88 -14.59
C GLN A 515 -5.83 24.94 -15.15
N GLU A 516 -6.01 24.82 -16.47
CA GLU A 516 -7.33 24.74 -17.12
C GLU A 516 -8.17 23.58 -16.56
N LYS A 517 -7.59 22.37 -16.47
CA LYS A 517 -8.31 21.18 -16.00
C LYS A 517 -8.66 21.30 -14.52
N GLN A 518 -7.81 21.95 -13.71
CA GLN A 518 -8.11 22.27 -12.32
C GLN A 518 -9.26 23.27 -12.20
N GLN A 519 -9.29 24.33 -13.01
CA GLN A 519 -10.41 25.29 -13.05
C GLN A 519 -11.72 24.61 -13.49
N GLN A 520 -11.70 23.78 -14.53
CA GLN A 520 -12.87 22.97 -14.94
C GLN A 520 -13.38 22.09 -13.79
N ARG A 521 -12.48 21.48 -13.01
CA ARG A 521 -12.85 20.68 -11.84
C ARG A 521 -13.47 21.53 -10.73
N GLN A 522 -12.88 22.69 -10.44
CA GLN A 522 -13.42 23.65 -9.46
C GLN A 522 -14.83 24.09 -9.84
N GLN A 523 -15.02 24.56 -11.08
CA GLN A 523 -16.33 24.95 -11.63
C GLN A 523 -17.37 23.84 -11.46
N LEU A 524 -17.06 22.60 -11.87
CA LEU A 524 -17.98 21.47 -11.66
C LEU A 524 -18.30 21.27 -10.17
N THR A 525 -17.32 21.30 -9.28
CA THR A 525 -17.59 21.17 -7.83
C THR A 525 -18.47 22.29 -7.28
N HIS A 526 -18.28 23.54 -7.72
CA HIS A 526 -19.16 24.65 -7.32
C HIS A 526 -20.59 24.48 -7.85
N THR A 527 -20.79 24.01 -9.09
CA THR A 527 -22.15 23.72 -9.57
C THR A 527 -22.82 22.57 -8.81
N HIS A 528 -22.05 21.57 -8.36
CA HIS A 528 -22.58 20.47 -7.56
C HIS A 528 -22.94 20.89 -6.13
N THR A 529 -22.11 21.68 -5.45
CA THR A 529 -22.42 22.18 -4.11
C THR A 529 -23.60 23.15 -4.12
N HIS A 530 -23.67 24.06 -5.11
CA HIS A 530 -24.78 24.99 -5.27
C HIS A 530 -26.12 24.28 -5.56
N LYS A 531 -26.10 23.23 -6.39
CA LYS A 531 -27.30 22.37 -6.59
C LYS A 531 -27.68 21.66 -5.28
N HIS A 532 -26.71 21.16 -4.51
CA HIS A 532 -26.98 20.46 -3.26
C HIS A 532 -27.56 21.37 -2.17
N THR A 533 -27.10 22.62 -2.04
CA THR A 533 -27.69 23.59 -1.09
C THR A 533 -29.10 24.01 -1.54
N GLN A 534 -29.33 24.24 -2.84
CA GLN A 534 -30.67 24.51 -3.37
C GLN A 534 -31.65 23.34 -3.12
N HIS A 535 -31.21 22.09 -3.25
CA HIS A 535 -32.04 20.93 -2.88
C HIS A 535 -32.27 20.82 -1.37
N ALA A 536 -31.26 21.13 -0.53
CA ALA A 536 -31.42 21.15 0.93
C ALA A 536 -32.48 22.17 1.38
N HIS A 537 -32.46 23.39 0.83
CA HIS A 537 -33.47 24.41 1.14
C HIS A 537 -34.90 23.99 0.72
N LYS A 538 -35.06 23.15 -0.31
CA LYS A 538 -36.36 22.57 -0.71
C LYS A 538 -36.84 21.44 0.22
N HIS A 539 -35.94 20.78 0.95
CA HIS A 539 -36.31 19.71 1.90
C HIS A 539 -36.82 20.22 3.26
N THR A 540 -36.80 21.53 3.50
CA THR A 540 -37.46 22.17 4.67
C THR A 540 -38.97 21.86 4.75
N ASN A 541 -39.63 21.60 3.61
CA ASN A 541 -41.02 21.12 3.55
C ASN A 541 -41.28 19.76 4.25
N THR A 542 -40.24 19.02 4.65
CA THR A 542 -40.40 17.84 5.51
C THR A 542 -40.72 18.20 6.97
N HIS A 543 -40.46 19.44 7.40
CA HIS A 543 -40.86 19.95 8.72
C HIS A 543 -42.33 20.36 8.73
N THR A 544 -42.78 21.09 7.70
CA THR A 544 -44.19 21.50 7.56
C THR A 544 -45.12 20.31 7.38
N LEU A 545 -44.72 19.29 6.62
CA LEU A 545 -45.49 18.04 6.49
C LEU A 545 -45.64 17.31 7.83
N LYS A 546 -44.56 17.18 8.62
CA LYS A 546 -44.61 16.57 9.96
C LYS A 546 -45.48 17.36 10.93
N GLN A 547 -45.43 18.68 10.90
CA GLN A 547 -46.32 19.54 11.69
C GLN A 547 -47.79 19.36 11.28
N TRP A 548 -48.06 19.13 9.98
CA TRP A 548 -49.40 18.85 9.49
C TRP A 548 -49.92 17.49 9.96
N ASP A 549 -49.11 16.42 9.87
CA ASP A 549 -49.44 15.09 10.41
C ASP A 549 -49.69 15.12 11.93
N GLN A 550 -48.85 15.85 12.68
CA GLN A 550 -49.03 16.05 14.13
C GLN A 550 -50.34 16.79 14.43
N ARG A 551 -50.66 17.84 13.68
CA ARG A 551 -51.88 18.63 13.85
C ARG A 551 -53.13 17.84 13.45
N LYS A 552 -53.02 16.95 12.46
CA LYS A 552 -54.09 16.01 12.10
C LYS A 552 -54.36 15.01 13.22
N LYS A 553 -53.31 14.39 13.79
CA LYS A 553 -53.47 13.48 14.94
C LYS A 553 -54.13 14.15 16.13
N ALA A 554 -53.69 15.35 16.51
CA ALA A 554 -54.31 16.09 17.62
C ALA A 554 -55.81 16.38 17.40
N LEU A 555 -56.28 16.48 16.15
CA LEU A 555 -57.72 16.60 15.84
C LEU A 555 -58.45 15.25 15.91
N GLU A 556 -57.81 14.16 15.47
CA GLU A 556 -58.34 12.80 15.58
C GLU A 556 -58.45 12.38 17.07
N ASP A 557 -57.40 12.63 17.86
CA ASP A 557 -57.35 12.36 19.31
C ASP A 557 -58.44 13.15 20.06
N HIS A 558 -58.68 14.42 19.72
CA HIS A 558 -59.72 15.23 20.35
C HIS A 558 -61.14 14.81 19.95
N GLN A 559 -61.33 14.27 18.74
CA GLN A 559 -62.60 13.61 18.36
C GLN A 559 -62.85 12.33 19.17
N TRP A 560 -61.80 11.54 19.45
CA TRP A 560 -61.93 10.39 20.36
C TRP A 560 -62.28 10.81 21.78
N GLU A 561 -61.62 11.85 22.34
CA GLU A 561 -62.01 12.41 23.65
C GLU A 561 -63.47 12.87 23.68
N GLU A 562 -63.98 13.51 22.62
CA GLU A 562 -65.39 13.90 22.54
C GLU A 562 -66.33 12.69 22.54
N LEU A 563 -65.98 11.63 21.81
CA LEU A 563 -66.76 10.40 21.78
C LEU A 563 -66.75 9.69 23.13
N GLU A 564 -65.61 9.62 23.82
CA GLU A 564 -65.51 9.10 25.19
C GLU A 564 -66.33 9.94 26.18
N LYS A 565 -66.25 11.27 26.12
CA LYS A 565 -67.05 12.18 26.98
C LYS A 565 -68.55 12.05 26.71
N ARG A 566 -68.97 11.75 25.46
CA ARG A 566 -70.37 11.43 25.10
C ARG A 566 -70.79 10.05 25.65
N LEU A 567 -69.93 9.04 25.52
CA LEU A 567 -70.16 7.70 26.08
C LEU A 567 -70.29 7.74 27.61
N GLN A 568 -69.35 8.40 28.31
CA GLN A 568 -69.39 8.59 29.76
C GLN A 568 -70.68 9.28 30.20
N LYS A 569 -71.15 10.32 29.50
CA LYS A 569 -72.45 10.96 29.77
C LYS A 569 -73.62 10.01 29.57
N SER A 570 -73.62 9.20 28.51
CA SER A 570 -74.68 8.20 28.29
C SER A 570 -74.72 7.11 29.37
N VAL A 571 -73.56 6.71 29.91
CA VAL A 571 -73.46 5.76 31.03
C VAL A 571 -74.01 6.38 32.33
N HIS A 572 -73.68 7.64 32.62
CA HIS A 572 -74.22 8.34 33.80
C HIS A 572 -75.74 8.63 33.69
N GLN A 573 -76.28 8.79 32.48
CA GLN A 573 -77.72 8.91 32.24
C GLN A 573 -78.46 7.56 32.22
N GLY A 574 -77.73 6.45 32.08
CA GLY A 574 -78.27 5.09 32.06
C GLY A 574 -78.33 4.38 33.42
N ALA A 575 -77.85 5.02 34.49
CA ALA A 575 -77.88 4.47 35.85
C ALA A 575 -79.19 4.86 36.58
N PRO A 576 -80.11 3.92 36.84
CA PRO A 576 -81.28 4.20 37.67
C PRO A 576 -80.86 4.39 39.14
N ASN A 577 -81.41 5.40 39.81
CA ASN A 577 -81.24 5.56 41.25
C ASN A 577 -81.89 4.38 42.00
N THR A 578 -81.08 3.60 42.71
CA THR A 578 -81.55 2.57 43.65
C THR A 578 -81.06 2.87 45.07
N VAL A 579 -81.70 3.85 45.71
CA VAL A 579 -81.90 3.97 47.17
C VAL A 579 -83.34 4.42 47.36
#